data_AF-A0A3B8Z7W0-F1
#
_entry.id   AF-A0A3B8Z7W0-F1
#
_cell.length_a   1.000
_cell.length_b   1.000
_cell.length_c   1.000
_cell.angle_alpha   90.00
_cell.angle_beta   90.00
_cell.angle_gamma   90.00
#
_symmetry.space_group_name_H-M   'P 1'
#
loop_
_entity.id
_entity.type
_entity.pdbx_description
1 polymer ?
#
loop_
_entity_poly.entity_id
_entity_poly.type
_entity_poly.pdbx_seq_one_letter_code
_entity_poly.pdbx_strand_id
1 'polypeptide(L)'
;MKLSIFQLPIVAILLLLLSGCSLFDGEEEDEFAGLSTEEQFYQRALGQLNGQNFRGSITTYQALESRFPFGRFAAQAQIEIVYAYYRNQDMEAARAAADRFIRLHPDNENVDYAYYMKGLASFEDGSGFFSRFLPIDHTKRDPGRAQESFSDFAQLLALYPDSPYAADARSRMVYLRNNLAAYEIHVANYYLERLAYIAALRRGQYVVENFQGTPAVADGVAIMVEAYLRMGLSDLADTSLALLKENYPAHASIDNNDDFIIRTEITNPSLLYTVTFGLLGDNAIEPPLAPTGRPRTSGSQEIINAQTEPEETASRSWLNIISL
;
A
#
# COMPACT_ATOMS: atom_id res chain seq x y z
N MET A 1 17.67 -52.35 42.59
CA MET A 1 17.45 -52.22 41.14
C MET A 1 18.66 -52.80 40.42
N LYS A 2 18.51 -53.95 39.74
CA LYS A 2 19.57 -54.51 38.90
C LYS A 2 19.47 -53.84 37.53
N LEU A 3 20.38 -52.92 37.18
CA LEU A 3 20.45 -52.41 35.82
C LEU A 3 20.84 -53.58 34.90
N SER A 4 20.04 -53.81 33.86
CA SER A 4 20.31 -54.85 32.86
C SER A 4 21.51 -54.43 32.01
N ILE A 5 22.38 -55.38 31.65
CA ILE A 5 23.57 -55.16 30.80
C ILE A 5 23.23 -54.48 29.46
N PHE A 6 21.99 -54.64 28.98
CA PHE A 6 21.49 -53.99 27.77
C PHE A 6 21.18 -52.48 27.91
N GLN A 7 21.10 -51.94 29.13
CA GLN A 7 20.78 -50.52 29.38
C GLN A 7 22.05 -49.64 29.52
N LEU A 8 23.23 -50.24 29.68
CA LEU A 8 24.51 -49.55 29.75
C LEU A 8 24.87 -48.70 28.51
N PRO A 9 24.69 -49.17 27.25
CA PRO A 9 25.05 -48.36 26.09
C PRO A 9 24.13 -47.14 25.91
N ILE A 10 22.86 -47.24 26.30
CA ILE A 10 21.88 -46.15 26.21
C ILE A 10 22.22 -45.03 27.18
N VAL A 11 22.63 -45.38 28.41
CA VAL A 11 23.05 -44.41 29.43
C VAL A 11 24.36 -43.73 29.03
N ALA A 12 25.29 -44.45 28.40
CA ALA A 12 26.55 -43.87 27.90
C ALA A 12 26.32 -42.86 26.75
N ILE A 13 25.41 -43.15 25.82
CA ILE A 13 25.02 -42.23 24.74
C ILE A 13 24.31 -41.00 25.32
N LEU A 14 23.45 -41.19 26.32
CA LEU A 14 22.78 -40.07 27.00
C LEU A 14 23.80 -39.14 27.68
N LEU A 15 24.81 -39.69 28.36
CA LEU A 15 25.87 -38.89 29.00
C LEU A 15 26.76 -38.14 27.99
N LEU A 16 27.02 -38.72 26.82
CA LEU A 16 27.71 -38.04 25.72
C LEU A 16 26.90 -36.87 25.15
N LEU A 17 25.57 -37.00 25.06
CA LEU A 17 24.69 -35.94 24.60
C LEU A 17 24.55 -34.78 25.61
N LEU A 18 24.71 -35.05 26.91
CA LEU A 18 24.73 -33.99 27.94
C LEU A 18 26.06 -33.21 28.00
N SER A 19 27.11 -33.67 27.33
CA SER A 19 28.43 -33.03 27.34
C SER A 19 28.58 -31.90 26.29
N GLY A 20 27.53 -31.61 25.52
CA GLY A 20 27.57 -30.69 24.37
C GLY A 20 27.37 -29.19 24.68
N CYS A 21 26.97 -28.82 25.89
CA CYS A 21 26.56 -27.43 26.18
C CYS A 21 27.65 -26.52 26.77
N SER A 22 28.84 -27.02 27.14
CA SER A 22 29.90 -26.18 27.72
C SER A 22 31.05 -25.85 26.75
N LEU A 23 31.04 -26.40 25.53
CA LEU A 23 32.09 -26.15 24.53
C LEU A 23 31.83 -24.88 23.69
N PHE A 24 30.66 -24.25 23.86
CA PHE A 24 30.26 -23.01 23.20
C PHE A 24 30.16 -21.82 24.17
N ASP A 25 30.76 -21.93 25.36
CA ASP A 25 30.96 -20.81 26.27
C ASP A 25 32.32 -20.17 25.92
N GLY A 26 32.41 -19.60 24.71
CA GLY A 26 33.51 -18.71 24.37
C GLY A 26 33.31 -17.43 25.15
N GLU A 27 34.29 -17.03 25.96
CA GLU A 27 34.34 -15.70 26.55
C GLU A 27 34.11 -14.67 25.44
N GLU A 28 32.94 -14.05 25.40
CA GLU A 28 32.66 -12.91 24.53
C GLU A 28 33.59 -11.78 25.01
N GLU A 29 34.76 -11.62 24.39
CA GLU A 29 35.54 -10.40 24.52
C GLU A 29 34.60 -9.22 24.24
N ASP A 30 34.49 -8.27 25.18
CA ASP A 30 33.69 -7.06 24.98
C ASP A 30 34.18 -6.38 23.69
N GLU A 31 33.37 -6.44 22.63
CA GLU A 31 33.67 -5.90 21.29
C GLU A 31 34.09 -4.41 21.32
N PHE A 32 33.75 -3.75 22.43
CA PHE A 32 33.96 -2.33 22.69
C PHE A 32 35.00 -2.06 23.79
N ALA A 33 35.73 -3.07 24.30
CA ALA A 33 36.75 -2.89 25.35
C ALA A 33 37.84 -1.86 24.99
N GLY A 34 38.08 -1.64 23.69
CA GLY A 34 39.04 -0.65 23.17
C GLY A 34 38.49 0.77 22.96
N LEU A 35 37.19 1.01 23.20
CA LEU A 35 36.53 2.31 23.00
C LEU A 35 36.16 2.90 24.36
N SER A 36 36.75 4.07 24.68
CA SER A 36 36.52 4.74 25.97
C SER A 36 35.77 6.06 25.85
N THR A 37 35.79 6.67 24.67
CA THR A 37 35.18 8.00 24.43
C THR A 37 34.01 7.90 23.46
N GLU A 38 33.03 8.78 23.63
CA GLU A 38 31.87 8.91 22.73
C GLU A 38 32.30 9.08 21.26
N GLU A 39 33.30 9.94 21.00
CA GLU A 39 33.81 10.20 19.66
C GLU A 39 34.37 8.93 19.00
N GLN A 40 35.07 8.08 19.74
CA GLN A 40 35.58 6.81 19.21
C GLN A 40 34.44 5.86 18.80
N PHE A 41 33.37 5.78 19.60
CA PHE A 41 32.18 5.01 19.22
C PHE A 41 31.54 5.58 17.95
N TYR A 42 31.38 6.91 17.89
CA TYR A 42 30.77 7.57 16.75
C TYR A 42 31.56 7.35 15.46
N GLN A 43 32.88 7.58 15.49
CA GLN A 43 33.74 7.39 14.33
C GLN A 43 33.82 5.93 13.88
N ARG A 44 33.80 4.96 14.81
CA ARG A 44 33.73 3.53 14.46
C ARG A 44 32.42 3.18 13.79
N ALA A 45 31.29 3.61 14.36
CA ALA A 45 29.96 3.36 13.81
C ALA A 45 29.80 3.98 12.41
N LEU A 46 30.29 5.21 12.23
CA LEU A 46 30.30 5.92 10.94
C LEU A 46 31.23 5.24 9.92
N GLY A 47 32.40 4.78 10.35
CA GLY A 47 33.32 3.99 9.51
C GLY A 47 32.68 2.69 9.02
N GLN A 48 31.99 1.97 9.91
CA GLN A 48 31.22 0.76 9.55
C GLN A 48 30.07 1.09 8.60
N LEU A 49 29.35 2.20 8.84
CA LEU A 49 28.26 2.65 7.99
C LEU A 49 28.73 2.95 6.56
N ASN A 50 29.81 3.72 6.43
CA ASN A 50 30.44 4.06 5.16
C ASN A 50 31.02 2.82 4.45
N GLY A 51 31.53 1.87 5.23
CA GLY A 51 31.99 0.56 4.75
C GLY A 51 30.87 -0.43 4.41
N GLN A 52 29.60 -0.01 4.46
CA GLN A 52 28.41 -0.85 4.23
C GLN A 52 28.24 -2.01 5.23
N ASN A 53 28.98 -2.00 6.34
CA ASN A 53 28.76 -2.91 7.46
C ASN A 53 27.62 -2.38 8.34
N PHE A 54 26.40 -2.44 7.82
CA PHE A 54 25.21 -1.89 8.50
C PHE A 54 24.95 -2.58 9.85
N ARG A 55 25.08 -3.91 9.92
CA ARG A 55 24.90 -4.66 11.16
C ARG A 55 25.87 -4.23 12.26
N GLY A 56 27.18 -4.14 11.95
CA GLY A 56 28.17 -3.69 12.92
C GLY A 56 27.98 -2.23 13.33
N SER A 57 27.58 -1.39 12.38
CA SER A 57 27.25 0.02 12.62
C SER A 57 26.07 0.17 13.59
N ILE A 58 25.00 -0.61 13.41
CA ILE A 58 23.85 -0.66 14.32
C ILE A 58 24.30 -1.01 15.74
N THR A 59 25.05 -2.10 15.91
CA THR A 59 25.53 -2.52 17.24
C THR A 59 26.36 -1.42 17.91
N THR A 60 27.24 -0.75 17.15
CA THR A 60 28.10 0.31 17.67
C THR A 60 27.30 1.58 18.03
N TYR A 61 26.31 1.98 17.21
CA TYR A 61 25.41 3.09 17.54
C TYR A 61 24.55 2.79 18.77
N GLN A 62 24.02 1.57 18.93
CA GLN A 62 23.29 1.16 20.14
C GLN A 62 24.18 1.21 21.40
N ALA A 63 25.44 0.77 21.27
CA ALA A 63 26.42 0.87 22.34
C ALA A 63 26.73 2.34 22.70
N LEU A 64 26.82 3.23 21.69
CA LEU A 64 26.97 4.67 21.90
C LEU A 64 25.78 5.24 22.67
N GLU A 65 24.55 4.96 22.23
CA GLU A 65 23.32 5.46 22.86
C GLU A 65 23.17 5.01 24.32
N SER A 66 23.55 3.76 24.62
CA SER A 66 23.46 3.21 25.97
C SER A 66 24.52 3.78 26.93
N ARG A 67 25.75 3.97 26.45
CA ARG A 67 26.87 4.46 27.27
C ARG A 67 26.90 5.99 27.38
N PHE A 68 26.48 6.71 26.33
CA PHE A 68 26.56 8.16 26.21
C PHE A 68 25.21 8.79 25.78
N PRO A 69 24.10 8.59 26.52
CA PRO A 69 22.76 9.02 26.11
C PRO A 69 22.58 10.55 25.96
N PHE A 70 23.44 11.34 26.60
CA PHE A 70 23.42 12.81 26.56
C PHE A 70 24.71 13.40 25.96
N GLY A 71 25.48 12.57 25.25
CA GLY A 71 26.72 13.00 24.65
C GLY A 71 26.52 13.94 23.46
N ARG A 72 27.62 14.53 22.98
CA ARG A 72 27.61 15.52 21.89
C ARG A 72 27.12 14.92 20.56
N PHE A 73 27.42 13.64 20.33
CA PHE A 73 27.05 12.88 19.14
C PHE A 73 25.80 12.04 19.34
N ALA A 74 25.17 12.05 20.52
CA ALA A 74 24.01 11.21 20.82
C ALA A 74 22.85 11.44 19.84
N ALA A 75 22.44 12.68 19.61
CA ALA A 75 21.36 12.98 18.65
C ALA A 75 21.76 12.59 17.22
N GLN A 76 23.00 12.84 16.82
CA GLN A 76 23.50 12.47 15.50
C GLN A 76 23.52 10.94 15.29
N ALA A 77 23.95 10.19 16.30
CA ALA A 77 23.91 8.73 16.29
C ALA A 77 22.47 8.19 16.17
N GLN A 78 21.52 8.81 16.90
CA GLN A 78 20.11 8.41 16.87
C GLN A 78 19.44 8.61 15.51
N ILE A 79 19.90 9.55 14.68
CA ILE A 79 19.38 9.72 13.33
C ILE A 79 20.13 8.86 12.31
N GLU A 80 21.43 8.66 12.48
CA GLU A 80 22.24 7.81 11.59
C GLU A 80 21.88 6.32 11.70
N ILE A 81 21.52 5.86 12.91
CA ILE A 81 21.08 4.47 13.12
C ILE A 81 19.78 4.16 12.35
N VAL A 82 18.91 5.15 12.11
CA VAL A 82 17.71 4.99 11.26
C VAL A 82 18.11 4.56 9.85
N TYR A 83 19.10 5.23 9.28
CA TYR A 83 19.62 4.89 7.96
C TYR A 83 20.33 3.53 7.97
N ALA A 84 21.08 3.22 9.02
CA ALA A 84 21.72 1.92 9.16
C ALA A 84 20.69 0.78 9.15
N TYR A 85 19.59 0.90 9.91
CA TYR A 85 18.49 -0.08 9.89
C TYR A 85 17.83 -0.19 8.52
N TYR A 86 17.52 0.95 7.89
CA TYR A 86 16.91 0.97 6.56
C TYR A 86 17.77 0.24 5.52
N ARG A 87 19.08 0.52 5.52
CA ARG A 87 20.04 -0.14 4.62
C ARG A 87 20.26 -1.61 4.96
N ASN A 88 20.12 -2.00 6.22
CA ASN A 88 20.15 -3.40 6.66
C ASN A 88 18.85 -4.17 6.34
N GLN A 89 17.85 -3.52 5.74
CA GLN A 89 16.51 -4.07 5.46
C GLN A 89 15.63 -4.31 6.70
N ASP A 90 16.01 -3.74 7.85
CA ASP A 90 15.24 -3.82 9.09
C ASP A 90 14.23 -2.65 9.16
N MET A 91 13.21 -2.69 8.30
CA MET A 91 12.27 -1.57 8.11
C MET A 91 11.52 -1.18 9.39
N GLU A 92 11.06 -2.16 10.17
CA GLU A 92 10.37 -1.89 11.45
C GLU A 92 11.29 -1.20 12.46
N ALA A 93 12.55 -1.61 12.52
CA ALA A 93 13.53 -1.00 13.42
C ALA A 93 13.89 0.42 12.95
N ALA A 94 14.04 0.64 11.63
CA ALA A 94 14.26 1.96 11.06
C ALA A 94 13.11 2.91 11.41
N ARG A 95 11.87 2.44 11.23
CA ARG A 95 10.68 3.22 11.55
C ARG A 95 10.58 3.56 13.04
N ALA A 96 10.79 2.58 13.92
CA ALA A 96 10.77 2.78 15.36
C ALA A 96 11.87 3.75 15.83
N ALA A 97 13.07 3.66 15.24
CA ALA A 97 14.17 4.57 15.53
C ALA A 97 13.86 6.00 15.06
N ALA A 98 13.24 6.17 13.88
CA ALA A 98 12.80 7.47 13.38
C ALA A 98 11.74 8.09 14.30
N ASP A 99 10.72 7.32 14.70
CA ASP A 99 9.69 7.78 15.65
C ASP A 99 10.28 8.17 17.01
N ARG A 100 11.29 7.44 17.48
CA ARG A 100 12.01 7.80 18.70
C ARG A 100 12.75 9.12 18.53
N PHE A 101 13.46 9.32 17.42
CA PHE A 101 14.18 10.56 17.15
C PHE A 101 13.23 11.76 17.09
N ILE A 102 12.13 11.65 16.35
CA ILE A 102 11.09 12.70 16.25
C ILE A 102 10.58 13.11 17.63
N ARG A 103 10.35 12.13 18.52
CA ARG A 103 9.81 12.37 19.87
C ARG A 103 10.84 13.00 20.82
N LEU A 104 12.10 12.58 20.74
CA LEU A 104 13.16 13.02 21.63
C LEU A 104 13.81 14.35 21.18
N HIS A 105 13.80 14.62 19.87
CA HIS A 105 14.52 15.72 19.25
C HIS A 105 13.64 16.49 18.24
N PRO A 106 12.46 17.01 18.65
CA PRO A 106 11.53 17.69 17.73
C PRO A 106 12.10 18.98 17.13
N ASP A 107 13.00 19.67 17.84
CA ASP A 107 13.61 20.94 17.40
C ASP A 107 14.93 20.73 16.62
N ASN A 108 15.31 19.49 16.31
CA ASN A 108 16.55 19.21 15.59
C ASN A 108 16.43 19.54 14.10
N GLU A 109 17.51 20.06 13.51
CA GLU A 109 17.57 20.43 12.09
C GLU A 109 17.27 19.27 11.13
N ASN A 110 17.50 18.01 11.55
CA ASN A 110 17.28 16.80 10.76
C ASN A 110 15.96 16.07 11.08
N VAL A 111 15.03 16.71 11.80
CA VAL A 111 13.74 16.09 12.15
C VAL A 111 12.91 15.77 10.90
N ASP A 112 13.00 16.60 9.86
CA ASP A 112 12.35 16.39 8.57
C ASP A 112 12.88 15.12 7.85
N TYR A 113 14.20 14.87 7.93
CA TYR A 113 14.80 13.63 7.47
C TYR A 113 14.27 12.41 8.23
N ALA A 114 14.04 12.52 9.55
CA ALA A 114 13.45 11.43 10.32
C ALA A 114 12.02 11.11 9.86
N TYR A 115 11.19 12.13 9.64
CA TYR A 115 9.84 11.94 9.06
C TYR A 115 9.90 11.30 7.66
N TYR A 116 10.83 11.75 6.82
CA TYR A 116 11.05 11.16 5.50
C TYR A 116 11.45 9.68 5.58
N MET A 117 12.43 9.34 6.42
CA MET A 117 12.90 7.97 6.61
C MET A 117 11.83 7.06 7.21
N LYS A 118 10.97 7.60 8.08
CA LYS A 118 9.81 6.89 8.62
C LYS A 118 8.87 6.45 7.48
N GLY A 119 8.51 7.37 6.59
CA GLY A 119 7.69 7.07 5.41
C GLY A 119 8.37 6.10 4.45
N LEU A 120 9.68 6.23 4.27
CA LEU A 120 10.48 5.35 3.40
C LEU A 120 10.60 3.92 3.94
N ALA A 121 10.66 3.74 5.25
CA ALA A 121 10.68 2.41 5.87
C ALA A 121 9.34 1.66 5.71
N SER A 122 8.22 2.39 5.65
CA SER A 122 6.90 1.83 5.35
C SER A 122 6.66 1.65 3.84
N PHE A 123 7.46 2.30 2.99
CA PHE A 123 7.29 2.30 1.55
C PHE A 123 7.69 0.95 0.93
N GLU A 124 6.73 0.26 0.30
CA GLU A 124 6.99 -0.93 -0.48
C GLU A 124 6.92 -0.59 -1.98
N ASP A 125 8.06 -0.54 -2.65
CA ASP A 125 8.13 -0.27 -4.11
C ASP A 125 7.79 -1.50 -4.96
N GLY A 126 7.40 -2.62 -4.34
CA GLY A 126 7.24 -3.90 -5.01
C GLY A 126 8.56 -4.53 -5.49
N SER A 127 9.71 -3.89 -5.29
CA SER A 127 11.04 -4.34 -5.70
C SER A 127 11.61 -5.50 -4.85
N GLY A 128 10.79 -6.48 -4.48
CA GLY A 128 11.30 -7.70 -3.86
C GLY A 128 12.23 -8.45 -4.82
N PHE A 129 13.20 -9.20 -4.31
CA PHE A 129 14.18 -9.97 -5.11
C PHE A 129 13.54 -10.81 -6.25
N PHE A 130 12.30 -11.28 -6.05
CA PHE A 130 11.56 -12.09 -7.01
C PHE A 130 10.70 -11.28 -8.01
N SER A 131 10.42 -10.00 -7.75
CA SER A 131 9.62 -9.12 -8.64
C SER A 131 10.26 -8.91 -10.02
N ARG A 132 11.60 -9.04 -10.09
CA ARG A 132 12.35 -8.95 -11.36
C ARG A 132 12.14 -10.17 -12.26
N PHE A 133 11.72 -11.31 -11.71
CA PHE A 133 11.57 -12.57 -12.43
C PHE A 133 10.11 -13.04 -12.53
N LEU A 134 9.24 -12.55 -11.66
CA LEU A 134 7.80 -12.78 -11.68
C LEU A 134 7.10 -11.43 -11.61
N PRO A 135 6.27 -11.06 -12.60
CA PRO A 135 5.38 -9.90 -12.49
C PRO A 135 4.33 -10.22 -11.43
N ILE A 136 4.65 -9.95 -10.17
CA ILE A 136 3.71 -10.06 -9.05
C ILE A 136 2.94 -8.75 -9.03
N ASP A 137 1.63 -8.82 -9.18
CA ASP A 137 0.76 -7.66 -9.05
C ASP A 137 0.67 -7.27 -7.56
N HIS A 138 1.36 -6.18 -7.19
CA HIS A 138 1.44 -5.70 -5.82
C HIS A 138 0.10 -5.15 -5.31
N THR A 139 -0.84 -4.85 -6.20
CA THR A 139 -2.21 -4.45 -5.84
C THR A 139 -3.03 -5.59 -5.23
N LYS A 140 -2.46 -6.79 -5.06
CA LYS A 140 -3.09 -7.94 -4.40
C LYS A 140 -2.59 -8.19 -2.98
N ARG A 141 -1.58 -7.46 -2.50
CA ARG A 141 -1.07 -7.56 -1.12
C ARG A 141 -1.80 -6.59 -0.18
N ASP A 142 -1.63 -6.77 1.13
CA ASP A 142 -2.23 -5.92 2.15
C ASP A 142 -1.82 -4.44 1.95
N PRO A 143 -2.78 -3.52 1.72
CA PRO A 143 -2.50 -2.10 1.50
C PRO A 143 -2.03 -1.36 2.76
N GLY A 144 -2.04 -1.99 3.94
CA GLY A 144 -1.72 -1.35 5.22
C GLY A 144 -0.40 -0.58 5.23
N ARG A 145 0.68 -1.17 4.69
CA ARG A 145 2.00 -0.49 4.60
C ARG A 145 1.98 0.72 3.68
N ALA A 146 1.27 0.62 2.55
CA ALA A 146 1.14 1.73 1.62
C ALA A 146 0.36 2.89 2.23
N GLN A 147 -0.70 2.60 2.99
CA GLN A 147 -1.46 3.61 3.73
C GLN A 147 -0.63 4.26 4.84
N GLU A 148 0.16 3.48 5.57
CA GLU A 148 1.07 3.98 6.60
C GLU A 148 2.16 4.88 6.01
N SER A 149 2.80 4.44 4.93
CA SER A 149 3.79 5.23 4.19
C SER A 149 3.19 6.54 3.67
N PHE A 150 1.99 6.51 3.11
CA PHE A 150 1.30 7.71 2.65
C PHE A 150 1.04 8.68 3.80
N SER A 151 0.57 8.18 4.94
CA SER A 151 0.32 8.99 6.14
C SER A 151 1.61 9.62 6.68
N ASP A 152 2.71 8.87 6.73
CA ASP A 152 4.00 9.35 7.22
C ASP A 152 4.58 10.44 6.27
N PHE A 153 4.48 10.26 4.95
CA PHE A 153 4.86 11.32 3.99
C PHE A 153 3.92 12.53 4.03
N ALA A 154 2.61 12.33 4.23
CA ALA A 154 1.67 13.43 4.40
C ALA A 154 2.02 14.28 5.64
N GLN A 155 2.43 13.63 6.72
CA GLN A 155 2.87 14.32 7.93
C GLN A 155 4.15 15.13 7.70
N LEU A 156 5.14 14.58 6.97
CA LEU A 156 6.32 15.33 6.55
C LEU A 156 5.93 16.60 5.80
N LEU A 157 5.07 16.50 4.79
CA LEU A 157 4.68 17.63 3.96
C LEU A 157 3.83 18.67 4.69
N ALA A 158 3.03 18.24 5.68
CA ALA A 158 2.21 19.13 6.48
C ALA A 158 3.06 19.97 7.45
N LEU A 159 4.12 19.39 8.02
CA LEU A 159 4.98 20.05 9.00
C LEU A 159 6.19 20.75 8.35
N TYR A 160 6.77 20.16 7.33
CA TYR A 160 8.01 20.60 6.67
C TYR A 160 7.85 20.66 5.14
N PRO A 161 6.96 21.53 4.61
CA PRO A 161 6.69 21.62 3.17
C PRO A 161 7.90 22.02 2.31
N ASP A 162 8.87 22.73 2.92
CA ASP A 162 10.09 23.24 2.30
C ASP A 162 11.31 22.31 2.51
N SER A 163 11.11 21.13 3.10
CA SER A 163 12.17 20.14 3.29
C SER A 163 12.81 19.75 1.96
N PRO A 164 14.13 19.50 1.90
CA PRO A 164 14.79 18.95 0.71
C PRO A 164 14.17 17.62 0.24
N TYR A 165 13.51 16.87 1.13
CA TYR A 165 12.87 15.59 0.82
C TYR A 165 11.42 15.72 0.33
N ALA A 166 10.83 16.93 0.39
CA ALA A 166 9.42 17.14 0.10
C ALA A 166 9.04 16.79 -1.35
N ALA A 167 9.91 17.06 -2.32
CA ALA A 167 9.64 16.73 -3.72
C ALA A 167 9.55 15.21 -3.96
N ASP A 168 10.47 14.44 -3.38
CA ASP A 168 10.46 12.98 -3.50
C ASP A 168 9.27 12.37 -2.75
N ALA A 169 8.98 12.85 -1.53
CA ALA A 169 7.81 12.44 -0.77
C ALA A 169 6.49 12.66 -1.54
N ARG A 170 6.32 13.82 -2.19
CA ARG A 170 5.14 14.08 -3.06
C ARG A 170 5.03 13.07 -4.19
N SER A 171 6.14 12.78 -4.88
CA SER A 171 6.16 11.80 -5.96
C SER A 171 5.74 10.41 -5.47
N ARG A 172 6.29 9.96 -4.33
CA ARG A 172 5.91 8.69 -3.71
C ARG A 172 4.45 8.65 -3.28
N MET A 173 3.93 9.75 -2.73
CA MET A 173 2.51 9.83 -2.37
C MET A 173 1.59 9.68 -3.58
N VAL A 174 1.94 10.25 -4.73
CA VAL A 174 1.18 10.03 -5.99
C VAL A 174 1.18 8.55 -6.38
N TYR A 175 2.35 7.90 -6.32
CA TYR A 175 2.48 6.47 -6.59
C TYR A 175 1.64 5.62 -5.63
N LEU A 176 1.78 5.84 -4.32
CA LEU A 176 1.01 5.13 -3.28
C LEU A 176 -0.49 5.33 -3.48
N ARG A 177 -0.94 6.55 -3.78
CA ARG A 177 -2.34 6.86 -4.02
C ARG A 177 -2.89 6.11 -5.23
N ASN A 178 -2.13 6.03 -6.32
CA ASN A 178 -2.50 5.25 -7.51
C ASN A 178 -2.60 3.75 -7.17
N ASN A 179 -1.65 3.22 -6.40
CA ASN A 179 -1.65 1.81 -6.01
C ASN A 179 -2.81 1.45 -5.08
N LEU A 180 -3.11 2.31 -4.11
CA LEU A 180 -4.26 2.14 -3.21
C LEU A 180 -5.59 2.18 -4.00
N ALA A 181 -5.70 3.08 -4.98
CA ALA A 181 -6.87 3.12 -5.85
C ALA A 181 -7.00 1.85 -6.70
N ALA A 182 -5.90 1.39 -7.31
CA ALA A 182 -5.88 0.17 -8.10
C ALA A 182 -6.20 -1.09 -7.28
N TYR A 183 -5.77 -1.15 -6.02
CA TYR A 183 -6.15 -2.21 -5.08
C TYR A 183 -7.67 -2.29 -4.92
N GLU A 184 -8.35 -1.15 -4.73
CA GLU A 184 -9.80 -1.11 -4.59
C GLU A 184 -10.53 -1.60 -5.86
N ILE A 185 -10.01 -1.26 -7.04
CA ILE A 185 -10.49 -1.78 -8.33
C ILE A 185 -10.32 -3.29 -8.43
N HIS A 186 -9.17 -3.82 -8.02
CA HIS A 186 -8.92 -5.27 -7.99
C HIS A 186 -9.93 -5.99 -7.08
N VAL A 187 -10.19 -5.44 -5.88
CA VAL A 187 -11.19 -5.99 -4.94
C VAL A 187 -12.61 -5.89 -5.51
N ALA A 188 -12.93 -4.80 -6.22
CA ALA A 188 -14.22 -4.65 -6.87
C ALA A 188 -14.45 -5.72 -7.96
N ASN A 189 -13.46 -5.95 -8.82
CA ASN A 189 -13.51 -7.00 -9.85
C ASN A 189 -13.68 -8.39 -9.21
N TYR A 190 -12.95 -8.68 -8.13
CA TYR A 190 -13.11 -9.92 -7.36
C TYR A 190 -14.55 -10.12 -6.86
N TYR A 191 -15.26 -9.05 -6.47
CA TYR A 191 -16.67 -9.10 -6.09
C TYR A 191 -17.62 -9.25 -7.29
N LEU A 192 -17.33 -8.61 -8.43
CA LEU A 192 -18.11 -8.78 -9.66
C LEU A 192 -18.09 -10.23 -10.14
N GLU A 193 -16.92 -10.87 -10.16
CA GLU A 193 -16.74 -12.29 -10.49
C GLU A 193 -17.59 -13.22 -9.61
N ARG A 194 -17.92 -12.80 -8.39
CA ARG A 194 -18.67 -13.58 -7.39
C ARG A 194 -20.12 -13.16 -7.26
N LEU A 195 -20.65 -12.41 -8.23
CA LEU A 195 -22.03 -11.92 -8.23
C LEU A 195 -22.35 -10.98 -7.06
N ALA A 196 -21.35 -10.45 -6.36
CA ALA A 196 -21.50 -9.57 -5.20
C ALA A 196 -21.58 -8.10 -5.63
N TYR A 197 -22.59 -7.75 -6.44
CA TYR A 197 -22.67 -6.46 -7.15
C TYR A 197 -22.72 -5.24 -6.22
N ILE A 198 -23.41 -5.33 -5.09
CA ILE A 198 -23.45 -4.23 -4.11
C ILE A 198 -22.05 -3.98 -3.52
N ALA A 199 -21.29 -5.04 -3.23
CA ALA A 199 -19.94 -4.91 -2.70
C ALA A 199 -18.99 -4.31 -3.74
N ALA A 200 -19.07 -4.77 -5.00
CA ALA A 200 -18.33 -4.18 -6.12
C ALA A 200 -18.67 -2.69 -6.31
N LEU A 201 -19.96 -2.35 -6.31
CA LEU A 201 -20.43 -0.97 -6.44
C LEU A 201 -19.85 -0.08 -5.33
N ARG A 202 -19.85 -0.53 -4.08
CA ARG A 202 -19.28 0.22 -2.95
C ARG A 202 -17.79 0.49 -3.13
N ARG A 203 -17.03 -0.47 -3.68
CA ARG A 203 -15.61 -0.29 -3.97
C ARG A 203 -15.39 0.72 -5.10
N GLY A 204 -16.16 0.63 -6.18
CA GLY A 204 -16.12 1.63 -7.27
C GLY A 204 -16.46 3.05 -6.79
N GLN A 205 -17.54 3.21 -6.00
CA GLN A 205 -17.92 4.48 -5.38
C GLN A 205 -16.80 5.03 -4.49
N TYR A 206 -16.18 4.18 -3.66
CA TYR A 206 -15.09 4.59 -2.80
C TYR A 206 -13.89 5.13 -3.59
N VAL A 207 -13.55 4.52 -4.73
CA VAL A 207 -12.50 5.02 -5.63
C VAL A 207 -12.85 6.41 -6.19
N VAL A 208 -14.08 6.57 -6.68
CA VAL A 208 -14.56 7.86 -7.21
C VAL A 208 -14.59 8.93 -6.11
N GLU A 209 -14.97 8.61 -4.88
CA GLU A 209 -15.08 9.59 -3.81
C GLU A 209 -13.71 10.00 -3.23
N ASN A 210 -12.75 9.06 -3.11
CA ASN A 210 -11.52 9.27 -2.33
C ASN A 210 -10.24 9.39 -3.19
N PHE A 211 -10.25 8.86 -4.41
CA PHE A 211 -9.06 8.76 -5.27
C PHE A 211 -9.15 9.61 -6.54
N GLN A 212 -9.89 10.72 -6.50
CA GLN A 212 -9.99 11.70 -7.59
C GLN A 212 -8.63 12.11 -8.16
N GLY A 213 -8.46 12.06 -9.48
CA GLY A 213 -7.20 12.35 -10.17
C GLY A 213 -6.23 11.17 -10.29
N THR A 214 -6.57 9.99 -9.76
CA THR A 214 -5.87 8.74 -10.09
C THR A 214 -6.42 8.13 -11.39
N PRO A 215 -5.64 7.35 -12.15
CA PRO A 215 -6.14 6.65 -13.34
C PRO A 215 -7.30 5.69 -13.04
N ALA A 216 -7.30 5.10 -11.85
CA ALA A 216 -8.29 4.12 -11.38
C ALA A 216 -9.71 4.70 -11.20
N VAL A 217 -9.89 6.03 -11.22
CA VAL A 217 -11.23 6.64 -11.14
C VAL A 217 -12.10 6.18 -12.32
N ALA A 218 -11.53 6.12 -13.52
CA ALA A 218 -12.25 5.66 -14.70
C ALA A 218 -12.70 4.19 -14.56
N ASP A 219 -11.81 3.33 -14.06
CA ASP A 219 -12.14 1.94 -13.73
C ASP A 219 -13.24 1.85 -12.67
N GLY A 220 -13.20 2.72 -11.65
CA GLY A 220 -14.21 2.79 -10.60
C GLY A 220 -15.60 3.13 -11.13
N VAL A 221 -15.69 4.12 -12.03
CA VAL A 221 -16.95 4.46 -12.72
C VAL A 221 -17.41 3.29 -13.61
N ALA A 222 -16.49 2.61 -14.33
CA ALA A 222 -16.84 1.45 -15.13
C ALA A 222 -17.42 0.29 -14.28
N ILE A 223 -16.84 0.02 -13.10
CA ILE A 223 -17.39 -0.93 -12.13
C ILE A 223 -18.80 -0.53 -11.69
N MET A 224 -19.05 0.77 -11.44
CA MET A 224 -20.38 1.25 -11.07
C MET A 224 -21.38 0.97 -12.19
N VAL A 225 -21.05 1.30 -13.44
CA VAL A 225 -21.89 1.01 -14.62
C VAL A 225 -22.23 -0.48 -14.68
N GLU A 226 -21.22 -1.35 -14.62
CA GLU A 226 -21.42 -2.79 -14.70
C GLU A 226 -22.28 -3.32 -13.54
N ALA A 227 -22.01 -2.89 -12.31
CA ALA A 227 -22.79 -3.30 -11.15
C ALA A 227 -24.26 -2.85 -11.24
N TYR A 228 -24.52 -1.63 -11.71
CA TYR A 228 -25.88 -1.13 -11.92
C TYR A 228 -26.63 -1.92 -13.00
N LEU A 229 -25.97 -2.22 -14.14
CA LEU A 229 -26.54 -3.06 -15.20
C LEU A 229 -26.90 -4.46 -14.68
N ARG A 230 -26.00 -5.09 -13.93
CA ARG A 230 -26.22 -6.43 -13.36
C ARG A 230 -27.33 -6.46 -12.31
N MET A 231 -27.61 -5.33 -11.66
CA MET A 231 -28.74 -5.17 -10.72
C MET A 231 -30.04 -4.68 -11.37
N GLY A 232 -30.03 -4.34 -12.66
CA GLY A 232 -31.20 -3.78 -13.36
C GLY A 232 -31.49 -2.30 -13.09
N LEU A 233 -30.53 -1.59 -12.49
CA LEU A 233 -30.63 -0.16 -12.15
C LEU A 233 -30.21 0.71 -13.35
N SER A 234 -30.96 0.62 -14.44
CA SER A 234 -30.61 1.20 -15.75
C SER A 234 -30.33 2.71 -15.69
N ASP A 235 -31.16 3.46 -14.97
CA ASP A 235 -31.04 4.91 -14.82
C ASP A 235 -29.69 5.36 -14.25
N LEU A 236 -29.21 4.62 -13.24
CA LEU A 236 -27.92 4.87 -12.60
C LEU A 236 -26.76 4.38 -13.47
N ALA A 237 -26.96 3.29 -14.21
CA ALA A 237 -25.98 2.81 -15.19
C ALA A 237 -25.78 3.84 -16.31
N ASP A 238 -26.86 4.35 -16.89
CA ASP A 238 -26.82 5.34 -17.98
C ASP A 238 -26.18 6.65 -17.52
N THR A 239 -26.51 7.12 -16.32
CA THR A 239 -25.89 8.31 -15.72
C THR A 239 -24.40 8.11 -15.50
N SER A 240 -23.99 6.95 -14.97
CA SER A 240 -22.58 6.63 -14.73
C SER A 240 -21.81 6.44 -16.03
N LEU A 241 -22.46 5.89 -17.07
CA LEU A 241 -21.88 5.72 -18.40
C LEU A 241 -21.69 7.06 -19.11
N ALA A 242 -22.67 7.96 -19.00
CA ALA A 242 -22.54 9.33 -19.51
C ALA A 242 -21.33 10.04 -18.86
N LEU A 243 -21.18 9.93 -17.53
CA LEU A 243 -20.03 10.46 -16.81
C LEU A 243 -18.70 9.86 -17.30
N LEU A 244 -18.67 8.54 -17.52
CA LEU A 244 -17.49 7.83 -18.01
C LEU A 244 -17.09 8.31 -19.41
N LYS A 245 -18.06 8.46 -20.32
CA LYS A 245 -17.82 8.93 -21.69
C LYS A 245 -17.32 10.36 -21.73
N GLU A 246 -17.94 11.23 -20.94
CA GLU A 246 -17.58 12.65 -20.90
C GLU A 246 -16.14 12.86 -20.40
N ASN A 247 -15.76 12.17 -19.33
CA ASN A 247 -14.46 12.39 -18.69
C ASN A 247 -13.34 11.45 -19.18
N TYR A 248 -13.71 10.26 -19.68
CA TYR A 248 -12.79 9.19 -20.05
C TYR A 248 -13.20 8.47 -21.35
N PRO A 249 -13.32 9.18 -22.49
CA PRO A 249 -13.83 8.60 -23.74
C PRO A 249 -12.96 7.46 -24.31
N ALA A 250 -11.65 7.48 -24.03
CA ALA A 250 -10.71 6.43 -24.43
C ALA A 250 -10.64 5.26 -23.43
N HIS A 251 -11.53 5.22 -22.43
CA HIS A 251 -11.54 4.15 -21.44
C HIS A 251 -11.89 2.82 -22.11
N ALA A 252 -11.19 1.77 -21.72
CA ALA A 252 -11.21 0.53 -22.47
C ALA A 252 -12.56 -0.22 -22.35
N SER A 253 -13.40 0.13 -21.38
CA SER A 253 -14.78 -0.39 -21.27
C SER A 253 -15.79 0.29 -22.20
N ILE A 254 -15.35 1.18 -23.10
CA ILE A 254 -16.19 1.81 -24.12
C ILE A 254 -15.75 1.26 -25.49
N ASP A 255 -16.70 0.80 -26.30
CA ASP A 255 -16.43 0.33 -27.66
C ASP A 255 -16.44 1.49 -28.69
N ASN A 256 -16.20 1.18 -29.97
CA ASN A 256 -16.18 2.19 -31.03
C ASN A 256 -17.57 2.79 -31.35
N ASN A 257 -18.65 2.21 -30.83
CA ASN A 257 -20.03 2.69 -31.00
C ASN A 257 -20.52 3.45 -29.77
N ASP A 258 -19.61 3.80 -28.84
CA ASP A 258 -19.91 4.36 -27.53
C ASP A 258 -20.75 3.42 -26.64
N ASP A 259 -20.79 2.12 -26.89
CA ASP A 259 -21.48 1.17 -26.02
C ASP A 259 -20.56 0.66 -24.90
N PHE A 260 -21.16 0.40 -23.73
CA PHE A 260 -20.42 -0.13 -22.58
C PHE A 260 -20.13 -1.62 -22.78
N ILE A 261 -18.85 -1.99 -22.68
CA ILE A 261 -18.38 -3.37 -22.75
C ILE A 261 -18.36 -3.96 -21.35
N ILE A 262 -19.16 -5.01 -21.12
CA ILE A 262 -19.09 -5.83 -19.91
C ILE A 262 -17.86 -6.73 -20.03
N ARG A 263 -16.85 -6.48 -19.20
CA ARG A 263 -15.54 -7.15 -19.29
C ARG A 263 -15.41 -8.35 -18.35
N THR A 264 -16.15 -8.35 -17.25
CA THR A 264 -16.00 -9.39 -16.23
C THR A 264 -16.70 -10.68 -16.68
N GLU A 265 -15.91 -11.63 -17.18
CA GLU A 265 -16.34 -13.01 -17.36
C GLU A 265 -16.56 -13.64 -15.99
N ILE A 266 -17.79 -14.03 -15.68
CA ILE A 266 -18.11 -14.67 -14.40
C ILE A 266 -17.66 -16.12 -14.49
N THR A 267 -16.70 -16.49 -13.67
CA THR A 267 -16.17 -17.85 -13.66
C THR A 267 -17.01 -18.78 -12.78
N ASN A 268 -17.41 -19.92 -13.32
CA ASN A 268 -17.99 -21.02 -12.55
C ASN A 268 -17.40 -22.34 -13.06
N PRO A 269 -16.27 -22.78 -12.48
CA PRO A 269 -15.57 -23.96 -12.98
C PRO A 269 -16.43 -25.20 -12.78
N SER A 270 -16.74 -25.88 -13.88
CA SER A 270 -17.37 -27.20 -13.82
C SER A 270 -16.53 -28.19 -12.99
N LEU A 271 -17.17 -29.25 -12.49
CA LEU A 271 -16.44 -30.32 -11.78
C LEU A 271 -15.28 -30.85 -12.64
N LEU A 272 -15.53 -31.05 -13.95
CA LEU A 272 -14.52 -31.49 -14.90
C LEU A 272 -13.35 -30.50 -15.00
N TYR A 273 -13.63 -29.20 -15.05
CA TYR A 273 -12.60 -28.15 -15.04
C TYR A 273 -11.76 -28.20 -13.76
N THR A 274 -12.41 -28.35 -12.61
CA THR A 274 -11.75 -28.38 -11.31
C THR A 274 -10.85 -29.61 -11.15
N VAL A 275 -11.37 -30.81 -11.46
CA VAL A 275 -10.61 -32.07 -11.28
C VAL A 275 -9.51 -32.25 -12.31
N THR A 276 -9.58 -31.54 -13.43
CA THR A 276 -8.54 -31.53 -14.46
C THR A 276 -7.58 -30.36 -14.33
N PHE A 277 -7.66 -29.57 -13.25
CA PHE A 277 -6.81 -28.38 -13.04
C PHE A 277 -6.87 -27.40 -14.22
N GLY A 278 -8.04 -27.24 -14.83
CA GLY A 278 -8.28 -26.34 -15.96
C GLY A 278 -7.92 -26.90 -17.34
N LEU A 279 -7.65 -28.21 -17.46
CA LEU A 279 -7.38 -28.84 -18.77
C LEU A 279 -8.64 -29.12 -19.59
N LEU A 280 -9.78 -29.45 -18.97
CA LEU A 280 -11.00 -29.85 -19.67
C LEU A 280 -12.27 -29.37 -18.94
N GLY A 281 -13.25 -28.87 -19.68
CA GLY A 281 -14.56 -28.43 -19.16
C GLY A 281 -14.74 -26.92 -19.20
N ASP A 282 -15.97 -26.47 -18.98
CA ASP A 282 -16.33 -25.05 -19.05
C ASP A 282 -16.02 -24.34 -17.73
N ASN A 283 -15.66 -23.06 -17.85
CA ASN A 283 -15.39 -22.16 -16.73
C ASN A 283 -16.13 -20.82 -16.85
N ALA A 284 -16.86 -20.55 -17.94
CA ALA A 284 -17.53 -19.27 -18.15
C ALA A 284 -19.06 -19.40 -17.98
N ILE A 285 -19.66 -18.42 -17.29
CA ILE A 285 -21.11 -18.18 -17.29
C ILE A 285 -21.34 -16.78 -17.85
N GLU A 286 -22.28 -16.66 -18.80
CA GLU A 286 -22.94 -15.39 -19.10
C GLU A 286 -24.08 -15.22 -18.08
N PRO A 287 -23.89 -14.48 -16.98
CA PRO A 287 -24.98 -14.21 -16.06
C PRO A 287 -26.03 -13.39 -16.82
N PRO A 288 -27.32 -13.75 -16.70
CA PRO A 288 -28.35 -12.93 -17.30
C PRO A 288 -28.28 -11.53 -16.68
N LEU A 289 -28.15 -10.51 -17.53
CA LEU A 289 -28.50 -9.15 -17.11
C LEU A 289 -29.93 -9.18 -16.57
N ALA A 290 -30.19 -8.44 -15.49
CA ALA A 290 -31.55 -8.31 -14.99
C ALA A 290 -32.47 -7.90 -16.15
N PRO A 291 -33.70 -8.47 -16.26
CA PRO A 291 -34.55 -8.30 -17.43
C PRO A 291 -34.68 -6.83 -17.82
N THR A 292 -34.19 -6.51 -19.01
CA THR A 292 -34.05 -5.16 -19.58
C THR A 292 -35.39 -4.64 -20.11
N GLY A 293 -36.42 -4.63 -19.26
CA GLY A 293 -37.59 -3.80 -19.51
C GLY A 293 -37.24 -2.34 -19.19
N ARG A 294 -36.53 -1.64 -20.10
CA ARG A 294 -36.26 -0.20 -19.94
C ARG A 294 -37.59 0.56 -19.81
N PRO A 295 -37.87 1.24 -18.69
CA PRO A 295 -38.96 2.20 -18.65
C PRO A 295 -38.69 3.28 -19.70
N ARG A 296 -39.67 3.62 -20.54
CA ARG A 296 -39.50 4.62 -21.62
C ARG A 296 -39.18 6.04 -21.13
N THR A 297 -39.31 6.28 -19.83
CA THR A 297 -39.06 7.57 -19.18
C THR A 297 -38.34 7.30 -17.87
N SER A 298 -37.03 7.10 -17.94
CA SER A 298 -36.19 7.34 -16.78
C SER A 298 -36.04 8.85 -16.61
N GLY A 299 -36.30 9.36 -15.41
CA GLY A 299 -36.06 10.78 -15.08
C GLY A 299 -34.58 11.20 -15.25
N SER A 300 -33.66 10.28 -15.50
CA SER A 300 -32.27 10.61 -15.82
C SER A 300 -32.14 11.35 -17.17
N GLN A 301 -32.98 11.03 -18.16
CA GLN A 301 -32.98 11.77 -19.43
C GLN A 301 -33.44 13.22 -19.23
N GLU A 302 -34.39 13.45 -18.32
CA GLU A 302 -34.81 14.79 -17.92
C GLU A 302 -33.70 15.53 -17.16
N ILE A 303 -32.94 14.86 -16.30
CA ILE A 303 -31.80 15.45 -15.57
C ILE A 303 -30.64 15.78 -16.54
N ILE A 304 -30.32 14.87 -17.46
CA ILE A 304 -29.29 15.07 -18.49
C ILE A 304 -29.68 16.24 -19.39
N ASN A 305 -30.94 16.28 -19.86
CA ASN A 305 -31.46 17.39 -20.66
C ASN A 305 -31.43 18.71 -19.86
N ALA A 306 -31.82 18.69 -18.58
CA ALA A 306 -31.77 19.87 -17.71
C ALA A 306 -30.33 20.37 -17.44
N GLN A 307 -29.32 19.50 -17.53
CA GLN A 307 -27.90 19.86 -17.38
C GLN A 307 -27.24 20.26 -18.71
N THR A 308 -27.79 19.83 -19.85
CA THR A 308 -27.25 20.12 -21.20
C THR A 308 -27.93 21.27 -21.91
N GLU A 309 -29.09 21.74 -21.42
CA GLU A 309 -29.67 22.99 -21.88
C GLU A 309 -28.77 24.17 -21.48
N PRO A 310 -28.26 24.98 -22.44
CA PRO A 310 -27.60 26.22 -22.09
C PRO A 310 -28.62 27.11 -21.38
N GLU A 311 -28.25 27.73 -20.26
CA GLU A 311 -29.10 28.74 -19.61
C GLU A 311 -29.52 29.76 -20.68
N GLU A 312 -30.77 29.68 -21.14
CA GLU A 312 -31.35 30.76 -21.92
C GLU A 312 -31.23 31.99 -21.05
N THR A 313 -30.44 32.94 -21.52
CA THR A 313 -30.38 34.28 -20.95
C THR A 313 -31.77 34.87 -21.15
N ALA A 314 -32.67 34.56 -20.23
CA ALA A 314 -34.01 35.10 -20.19
C ALA A 314 -33.85 36.62 -20.19
N SER A 315 -34.14 37.23 -21.34
CA SER A 315 -34.09 38.67 -21.51
C SER A 315 -34.96 39.25 -20.41
N ARG A 316 -34.33 39.93 -19.44
CA ARG A 316 -35.04 40.53 -18.32
C ARG A 316 -36.07 41.51 -18.89
N SER A 317 -37.33 41.13 -18.83
CA SER A 317 -38.45 42.00 -19.19
C SER A 317 -38.36 43.28 -18.37
N TRP A 318 -38.46 44.44 -19.03
CA TRP A 318 -38.40 45.76 -18.40
C TRP A 318 -39.44 45.95 -17.28
N LEU A 319 -40.47 45.10 -17.25
CA LEU A 319 -41.50 45.11 -16.21
C LEU A 319 -41.00 44.65 -14.84
N ASN A 320 -39.88 43.92 -14.74
CA ASN A 320 -39.28 43.53 -13.46
C ASN A 320 -38.48 44.66 -12.77
N ILE A 321 -38.36 45.83 -13.40
CA ILE A 321 -37.60 46.98 -12.85
C ILE A 321 -38.52 47.94 -12.05
N ILE A 322 -39.84 47.87 -12.23
CA ILE A 322 -40.78 48.86 -11.64
C ILE A 322 -41.54 48.33 -10.41
N SER A 323 -41.44 47.04 -10.08
CA SER A 323 -41.98 46.51 -8.82
C SER A 323 -40.85 46.28 -7.80
N LEU A 324 -40.59 47.30 -7.00
CA LEU A 324 -39.89 47.21 -5.72
C LEU A 324 -40.87 47.62 -4.62
#